data_AF-A0A4Y9UP50-F1
#
_entry.id   AF-A0A4Y9UP50-F1
#
_cell.length_a   1.000
_cell.length_b   1.000
_cell.length_c   1.000
_cell.angle_alpha   90.00
_cell.angle_beta   90.00
_cell.angle_gamma   90.00
#
_symmetry.space_group_name_H-M   'P 1'
#
loop_
_entity.id
_entity.type
_entity.pdbx_description
1 polymer ?
#
loop_
_entity_poly.entity_id
_entity_poly.type
_entity_poly.pdbx_seq_one_letter_code
_entity_poly.pdbx_strand_id
1 'polypeptide(L)'
;MNYQIDAGHSYRNENYRARERIRVKRLYSRTKHGTLGGFSSSTELVDWWIRKFDEQDGRCAYCETSIDRINRLINADLLRTRKVKRNGKRGPCLELERKNPNLDYSPENCALICYYCNNDKSYVYSEAEYRQFFAPARARHFEYLAQKI
;
A
#
# COMPACT_ATOMS: atom_id res chain seq x y z
N MET A 1 9.72 3.56 -31.57
CA MET A 1 10.64 2.97 -30.58
C MET A 1 9.78 2.25 -29.55
N ASN A 2 9.59 0.95 -29.75
CA ASN A 2 8.64 0.15 -28.97
C ASN A 2 9.31 -0.28 -27.67
N TYR A 3 9.01 0.42 -26.57
CA TYR A 3 9.27 -0.13 -25.25
C TYR A 3 8.19 -1.19 -24.98
N GLN A 4 8.57 -2.46 -25.11
CA GLN A 4 7.81 -3.56 -24.51
C GLN A 4 7.82 -3.34 -23.01
N ILE A 5 6.74 -2.77 -22.48
CA ILE A 5 6.47 -2.80 -21.04
C ILE A 5 5.94 -4.20 -20.76
N ASP A 6 6.77 -5.05 -20.17
CA ASP A 6 6.30 -6.29 -19.56
C ASP A 6 5.12 -5.95 -18.66
N ALA A 7 3.94 -6.49 -19.01
CA ALA A 7 2.69 -6.10 -18.40
C ALA A 7 2.72 -6.22 -16.86
N GLY A 8 3.60 -7.06 -16.30
CA GLY A 8 3.67 -7.35 -14.87
C GLY A 8 4.18 -6.26 -13.92
N HIS A 9 4.66 -5.10 -14.40
CA HIS A 9 5.33 -4.11 -13.54
C HIS A 9 5.02 -2.64 -13.90
N SER A 10 3.77 -2.30 -14.25
CA SER A 10 3.39 -0.93 -14.63
C SER A 10 3.71 0.14 -13.56
N TYR A 11 3.78 -0.25 -12.28
CA TYR A 11 4.15 0.63 -11.17
C TYR A 11 5.63 1.03 -11.14
N ARG A 12 6.51 0.35 -11.89
CA ARG A 12 7.92 0.74 -12.02
C ARG A 12 8.10 1.97 -12.93
N ASN A 13 7.06 2.39 -13.66
CA ASN A 13 7.09 3.59 -14.49
C ASN A 13 7.22 4.86 -13.63
N GLU A 14 8.09 5.79 -14.06
CA GLU A 14 8.30 7.10 -13.43
C GLU A 14 7.00 7.90 -13.25
N ASN A 15 6.03 7.75 -14.16
CA ASN A 15 4.71 8.40 -14.03
C ASN A 15 3.91 7.92 -12.81
N TYR A 16 4.05 6.64 -12.42
CA TYR A 16 3.43 6.15 -11.18
C TYR A 16 4.14 6.75 -9.97
N ARG A 17 5.48 6.71 -9.95
CA ARG A 17 6.31 7.27 -8.87
C ARG A 17 6.05 8.75 -8.65
N ALA A 18 6.01 9.55 -9.72
CA ALA A 18 5.73 10.98 -9.65
C ALA A 18 4.36 11.28 -9.00
N ARG A 19 3.32 10.51 -9.36
CA ARG A 19 1.98 10.63 -8.74
C ARG A 19 2.00 10.25 -7.27
N GLU A 20 2.69 9.17 -6.91
CA GLU A 20 2.83 8.74 -5.52
C GLU A 20 3.59 9.77 -4.67
N ARG A 21 4.67 10.36 -5.19
CA ARG A 21 5.40 11.45 -4.51
C ARG A 21 4.46 12.61 -4.15
N ILE A 22 3.63 13.05 -5.10
CA ILE A 22 2.66 14.13 -4.88
C ILE A 22 1.59 13.69 -3.86
N ARG A 23 1.06 12.47 -3.99
CA ARG A 23 0.01 11.94 -3.11
C ARG A 23 0.50 11.81 -1.67
N VAL A 24 1.64 11.17 -1.46
CA VAL A 24 2.23 10.91 -0.15
C VAL A 24 2.61 12.21 0.54
N LYS A 25 3.18 13.18 -0.20
CA LYS A 25 3.47 14.51 0.34
C LYS A 25 2.21 15.18 0.92
N ARG A 26 1.06 15.02 0.27
CA ARG A 26 -0.24 15.55 0.73
C ARG A 26 -0.83 14.79 1.92
N LEU A 27 -0.42 13.55 2.16
CA LEU A 27 -0.86 12.74 3.30
C LEU A 27 -0.08 13.06 4.57
N TYR A 28 1.10 13.66 4.44
CA TYR A 28 1.90 14.08 5.58
C TYR A 28 1.12 15.02 6.50
N SER A 29 1.31 14.82 7.80
CA SER A 29 0.68 15.58 8.86
C SER A 29 1.66 15.60 10.02
N ARG A 30 2.11 16.81 10.41
CA ARG A 30 3.14 16.97 11.45
C ARG A 30 2.71 16.39 12.80
N THR A 31 1.42 16.48 13.14
CA THR A 31 0.89 15.93 14.41
C THR A 31 0.82 14.41 14.43
N LYS A 32 0.77 13.75 13.27
CA LYS A 32 0.68 12.29 13.18
C LYS A 32 2.02 11.61 12.87
N HIS A 33 2.79 12.24 11.98
CA HIS A 33 3.98 11.63 11.39
C HIS A 33 5.26 12.28 11.90
N GLY A 34 5.20 13.51 12.42
CA GLY A 34 6.37 14.25 12.92
C GLY A 34 6.54 14.20 14.43
N THR A 35 5.98 13.17 15.08
CA THR A 35 6.22 12.90 16.51
C THR A 35 7.63 12.36 16.71
N LEU A 36 8.07 12.21 17.97
CA LEU A 36 9.43 11.78 18.28
C LEU A 36 9.73 10.41 17.66
N GLY A 37 10.79 10.34 16.85
CA GLY A 37 11.16 9.12 16.11
C GLY A 37 10.37 8.91 14.81
N GLY A 38 9.45 9.81 14.46
CA GLY A 38 8.73 9.79 13.19
C GLY A 38 9.45 10.48 12.04
N PHE A 39 8.71 10.75 10.96
CA PHE A 39 9.18 11.50 9.80
C PHE A 39 9.21 13.00 10.10
N SER A 40 10.40 13.60 10.10
CA SER A 40 10.62 15.02 10.42
C SER A 40 9.96 15.97 9.41
N SER A 41 9.77 15.53 8.17
CA SER A 41 9.20 16.33 7.09
C SER A 41 8.39 15.51 6.09
N SER A 42 7.56 16.20 5.29
CA SER A 42 6.85 15.57 4.17
C SER A 42 7.79 15.00 3.10
N THR A 43 8.97 15.60 2.92
CA THR A 43 9.99 15.11 1.99
C THR A 43 10.57 13.80 2.49
N GLU A 44 10.92 13.71 3.77
CA GLU A 44 11.44 12.48 4.37
C GLU A 44 10.43 11.33 4.27
N LEU A 45 9.13 11.59 4.53
CA LEU A 45 8.09 10.59 4.36
C LEU A 45 8.01 10.11 2.90
N VAL A 46 8.13 11.02 1.92
CA VAL A 46 8.12 10.67 0.49
C VAL A 46 9.33 9.82 0.12
N ASP A 47 10.52 10.17 0.58
CA ASP A 47 11.74 9.44 0.25
C ASP A 47 11.73 8.05 0.87
N TRP A 48 11.30 7.95 2.14
CA TRP A 48 11.06 6.65 2.78
C TRP A 48 10.01 5.84 2.04
N TRP A 49 8.89 6.46 1.63
CA TRP A 49 7.82 5.78 0.91
C TRP A 49 8.32 5.15 -0.39
N ILE A 50 9.03 5.92 -1.21
CA ILE A 50 9.52 5.42 -2.50
C ILE A 50 10.56 4.31 -2.29
N ARG A 51 11.48 4.48 -1.35
CA ARG A 51 12.43 3.43 -0.99
C ARG A 51 11.73 2.16 -0.52
N LYS A 52 10.74 2.27 0.38
CA LYS A 52 9.98 1.11 0.86
C LYS A 52 9.12 0.47 -0.19
N PHE A 53 8.54 1.27 -1.08
CA PHE A 53 7.81 0.76 -2.22
C PHE A 53 8.72 -0.09 -3.12
N ASP A 54 9.96 0.33 -3.33
CA ASP A 54 10.95 -0.41 -4.11
C ASP A 54 11.45 -1.67 -3.38
N GLU A 55 11.77 -1.56 -2.08
CA GLU A 55 12.14 -2.71 -1.25
C GLU A 55 11.05 -3.79 -1.21
N GLN A 56 9.78 -3.38 -1.26
CA GLN A 56 8.63 -4.29 -1.31
C GLN A 56 8.22 -4.70 -2.73
N ASP A 57 8.94 -4.29 -3.77
CA ASP A 57 8.59 -4.51 -5.18
C ASP A 57 7.13 -4.14 -5.50
N GLY A 58 6.67 -3.01 -4.97
CA GLY A 58 5.29 -2.54 -5.15
C GLY A 58 4.21 -3.50 -4.62
N ARG A 59 4.55 -4.40 -3.69
CA ARG A 59 3.64 -5.38 -3.09
C ARG A 59 3.17 -4.97 -1.70
N CYS A 60 1.99 -5.45 -1.33
CA CYS A 60 1.50 -5.38 0.04
C CYS A 60 2.44 -6.14 0.98
N ALA A 61 2.89 -5.52 2.08
CA ALA A 61 3.77 -6.19 3.05
C ALA A 61 3.12 -7.37 3.80
N TYR A 62 1.79 -7.55 3.68
CA TYR A 62 1.06 -8.67 4.29
C TYR A 62 0.71 -9.75 3.28
N CYS A 63 -0.21 -9.48 2.34
CA CYS A 63 -0.66 -10.50 1.38
C CYS A 63 0.25 -10.66 0.15
N GLU A 64 1.34 -9.89 0.06
CA GLU A 64 2.36 -9.94 -0.99
C GLU A 64 1.86 -9.73 -2.43
N THR A 65 0.58 -9.38 -2.60
CA THR A 65 0.01 -9.06 -3.90
C THR A 65 0.52 -7.69 -4.37
N SER A 66 0.97 -7.63 -5.63
CA SER A 66 1.42 -6.38 -6.25
C SER A 66 0.28 -5.39 -6.44
N ILE A 67 0.59 -4.09 -6.36
CA ILE A 67 -0.40 -3.04 -6.60
C ILE A 67 -0.93 -3.05 -8.04
N ASP A 68 -0.12 -3.50 -9.01
CA ASP A 68 -0.58 -3.72 -10.39
C ASP A 68 -1.69 -4.77 -10.45
N ARG A 69 -1.45 -5.94 -9.84
CA ARG A 69 -2.46 -7.01 -9.80
C ARG A 69 -3.74 -6.56 -9.10
N ILE A 70 -3.61 -5.86 -7.98
CA ILE A 70 -4.77 -5.29 -7.27
C ILE A 70 -5.55 -4.33 -8.18
N ASN A 71 -4.86 -3.46 -8.92
CA ASN A 71 -5.51 -2.53 -9.85
C ASN A 71 -6.19 -3.24 -11.02
N ARG A 72 -5.61 -4.32 -11.56
CA ARG A 72 -6.29 -5.15 -12.57
C ARG A 72 -7.58 -5.76 -12.05
N LEU A 73 -7.55 -6.30 -10.83
CA LEU A 73 -8.74 -6.86 -10.20
C LEU A 73 -9.81 -5.78 -9.92
N ILE A 74 -9.41 -4.57 -9.54
CA ILE A 74 -10.34 -3.43 -9.39
C ILE A 74 -10.95 -3.06 -10.75
N ASN A 75 -10.14 -2.98 -11.81
CA ASN A 75 -10.60 -2.61 -13.15
C ASN A 75 -11.54 -3.66 -13.76
N ALA A 76 -11.37 -4.93 -13.39
CA ALA A 76 -12.26 -6.03 -13.76
C ALA A 76 -13.52 -6.13 -12.87
N ASP A 77 -13.76 -5.16 -11.98
CA ASP A 77 -14.83 -5.14 -10.97
C ASP A 77 -14.87 -6.35 -10.02
N LEU A 78 -13.75 -7.10 -9.92
CA LEU A 78 -13.59 -8.22 -9.00
C LEU A 78 -13.24 -7.78 -7.58
N LEU A 79 -12.73 -6.55 -7.42
CA LEU A 79 -12.48 -5.93 -6.12
C LEU A 79 -13.16 -4.57 -6.02
N ARG A 80 -13.97 -4.39 -4.97
CA ARG A 80 -14.62 -3.12 -4.66
C ARG A 80 -13.64 -2.12 -4.05
N THR A 81 -13.76 -0.85 -4.41
CA THR A 81 -13.02 0.25 -3.79
C THR A 81 -13.90 0.96 -2.76
N ARG A 82 -13.29 1.69 -1.81
CA ARG A 82 -14.04 2.50 -0.84
C ARG A 82 -13.94 3.98 -1.19
N LYS A 83 -15.08 4.61 -1.49
CA LYS A 83 -15.16 6.07 -1.67
C LYS A 83 -14.82 6.78 -0.36
N VAL A 84 -14.02 7.84 -0.43
CA VAL A 84 -13.73 8.74 0.68
C VAL A 84 -14.15 10.17 0.32
N LYS A 85 -14.08 11.09 1.30
CA LYS A 85 -14.43 12.50 1.10
C LYS A 85 -13.61 13.11 -0.05
N ARG A 86 -14.14 14.16 -0.69
CA ARG A 86 -13.46 14.95 -1.75
C ARG A 86 -12.98 14.11 -2.95
N ASN A 87 -13.88 13.26 -3.48
CA ASN A 87 -13.66 12.42 -4.67
C ASN A 87 -12.50 11.40 -4.58
N GLY A 88 -11.93 11.17 -3.39
CA GLY A 88 -10.91 10.14 -3.22
C GLY A 88 -11.49 8.72 -3.20
N LYS A 89 -10.62 7.72 -3.44
CA LYS A 89 -10.93 6.29 -3.30
C LYS A 89 -9.77 5.57 -2.60
N ARG A 90 -10.08 4.65 -1.69
CA ARG A 90 -9.13 3.66 -1.14
C ARG A 90 -9.21 2.37 -1.97
N GLY A 91 -8.10 1.66 -2.09
CA GLY A 91 -7.95 0.47 -2.95
C GLY A 91 -6.81 0.61 -3.95
N PRO A 92 -6.85 1.61 -4.85
CA PRO A 92 -5.90 1.70 -5.98
C PRO A 92 -4.44 2.04 -5.64
N CYS A 93 -4.14 2.35 -4.38
CA CYS A 93 -2.79 2.67 -3.91
C CYS A 93 -2.50 1.87 -2.63
N LEU A 94 -1.23 1.58 -2.38
CA LEU A 94 -0.80 1.11 -1.06
C LEU A 94 -0.99 2.22 -0.02
N GLU A 95 -1.02 1.81 1.24
CA GLU A 95 -1.30 2.64 2.41
C GLU A 95 -0.21 2.47 3.45
N LEU A 96 0.07 3.55 4.20
CA LEU A 96 1.00 3.54 5.32
C LEU A 96 0.33 2.85 6.51
N GLU A 97 0.84 1.69 6.91
CA GLU A 97 0.36 0.94 8.07
C GLU A 97 1.36 1.00 9.21
N ARG A 98 0.84 1.09 10.45
CA ARG A 98 1.61 0.86 11.68
C ARG A 98 1.53 -0.61 12.04
N LYS A 99 2.69 -1.27 12.11
CA LYS A 99 2.83 -2.67 12.52
C LYS A 99 2.26 -2.88 13.92
N ASN A 100 2.73 -2.07 14.88
CA ASN A 100 2.18 -1.95 16.21
C ASN A 100 1.33 -0.67 16.31
N PRO A 101 0.00 -0.77 16.55
CA PRO A 101 -0.88 0.39 16.62
C PRO A 101 -0.66 1.26 17.86
N ASN A 102 0.05 0.75 18.88
CA ASN A 102 0.39 1.49 20.10
C ASN A 102 1.67 2.33 19.96
N LEU A 103 2.39 2.15 18.86
CA LEU A 103 3.58 2.95 18.53
C LEU A 103 3.23 4.00 17.47
N ASP A 104 4.05 5.04 17.40
CA ASP A 104 3.91 6.13 16.44
C ASP A 104 4.26 5.69 15.00
N TYR A 105 3.96 6.57 14.05
CA TYR A 105 4.42 6.42 12.67
C TYR A 105 5.93 6.68 12.61
N SER A 106 6.74 5.62 12.48
CA SER A 106 8.18 5.71 12.27
C SER A 106 8.65 4.83 11.10
N PRO A 107 9.86 5.05 10.55
CA PRO A 107 10.44 4.18 9.55
C PRO A 107 10.50 2.69 9.93
N GLU A 108 10.63 2.39 11.23
CA GLU A 108 10.76 1.05 11.80
C GLU A 108 9.40 0.40 12.06
N ASN A 109 8.41 1.19 12.53
CA ASN A 109 7.06 0.72 12.82
C ASN A 109 6.11 0.78 11.62
N CYS A 110 6.53 1.33 10.48
CA CYS A 110 5.69 1.43 9.29
C CYS A 110 5.97 0.35 8.23
N ALA A 111 4.94 0.03 7.44
CA ALA A 111 5.02 -0.77 6.22
C ALA A 111 4.00 -0.26 5.18
N LEU A 112 4.17 -0.64 3.91
CA LEU A 112 3.18 -0.35 2.87
C LEU A 112 2.28 -1.57 2.63
N ILE A 113 0.97 -1.41 2.77
CA ILE A 113 0.01 -2.52 2.59
C ILE A 113 -1.15 -2.12 1.69
N CYS A 114 -1.84 -3.09 1.13
CA CYS A 114 -3.05 -2.81 0.37
C CYS A 114 -4.20 -2.41 1.30
N TYR A 115 -5.14 -1.62 0.79
CA TYR A 115 -6.34 -1.21 1.50
C TYR A 115 -7.10 -2.38 2.14
N TYR A 116 -7.22 -3.50 1.43
CA TYR A 116 -7.95 -4.67 1.90
C TYR A 116 -7.30 -5.28 3.14
N CYS A 117 -5.97 -5.42 3.16
CA CYS A 117 -5.27 -5.89 4.35
C CYS A 117 -5.34 -4.89 5.50
N ASN A 118 -5.22 -3.59 5.21
CA ASN A 118 -5.33 -2.54 6.22
C ASN A 118 -6.70 -2.56 6.91
N ASN A 119 -7.76 -2.67 6.10
CA ASN A 119 -9.14 -2.63 6.56
C ASN A 119 -9.51 -3.90 7.34
N ASP A 120 -9.01 -5.07 6.94
CA ASP A 120 -9.23 -6.33 7.66
C ASP A 120 -8.47 -6.36 8.99
N LYS A 121 -7.18 -5.98 8.99
CA LYS A 121 -6.34 -5.99 10.20
C LYS A 121 -6.91 -5.02 11.23
N SER A 122 -7.18 -3.79 10.78
CA SER A 122 -7.71 -2.72 11.61
C SER A 122 -6.92 -2.61 12.94
N TYR A 123 -7.62 -2.36 14.04
CA TYR A 123 -7.12 -2.48 15.41
C TYR A 123 -7.49 -3.83 16.05
N VAL A 124 -7.98 -4.79 15.26
CA VAL A 124 -8.51 -6.06 15.76
C VAL A 124 -7.40 -7.07 15.97
N TYR A 125 -6.45 -7.15 15.04
CA TYR A 125 -5.38 -8.16 15.05
C TYR A 125 -4.00 -7.53 15.18
N SER A 126 -3.12 -8.20 15.92
CA SER A 126 -1.68 -7.88 15.89
C SER A 126 -1.10 -8.15 14.50
N GLU A 127 0.08 -7.59 14.21
CA GLU A 127 0.79 -7.93 12.97
C GLU A 127 1.06 -9.43 12.86
N ALA A 128 1.48 -10.07 13.96
CA ALA A 128 1.83 -11.50 13.97
C ALA A 128 0.62 -12.39 13.64
N GLU A 129 -0.52 -12.18 14.31
CA GLU A 129 -1.75 -12.93 14.05
C GLU A 129 -2.24 -12.69 12.62
N TYR A 130 -2.20 -11.44 12.16
CA TYR A 130 -2.68 -11.10 10.82
C TYR A 130 -1.84 -11.79 9.73
N ARG A 131 -0.51 -11.78 9.89
CA ARG A 131 0.42 -12.48 8.99
C ARG A 131 0.22 -13.99 8.99
N GLN A 132 -0.06 -14.58 10.16
CA GLN A 132 -0.21 -16.03 10.28
C GLN A 132 -1.50 -16.54 9.65
N PHE A 133 -2.64 -15.89 9.93
CA PHE A 133 -3.95 -16.45 9.60
C PHE A 133 -4.61 -15.81 8.38
N PHE A 134 -4.57 -14.49 8.27
CA PHE A 134 -5.42 -13.75 7.33
C PHE A 134 -4.70 -13.35 6.05
N ALA A 135 -3.45 -12.91 6.14
CA ALA A 135 -2.66 -12.49 4.99
C ALA A 135 -2.49 -13.61 3.93
N PRO A 136 -2.22 -14.88 4.29
CA PRO A 136 -2.13 -15.97 3.32
C PRO A 136 -3.48 -16.28 2.66
N ALA A 137 -4.58 -16.21 3.42
CA ALA A 137 -5.92 -16.40 2.87
C ALA A 137 -6.29 -15.30 1.87
N ARG A 138 -5.94 -14.04 2.19
CA ARG A 138 -6.10 -12.89 1.30
C ARG A 138 -5.29 -13.07 0.00
N ALA A 139 -4.04 -13.53 0.10
CA ALA A 139 -3.20 -13.81 -1.06
C ALA A 139 -3.82 -14.88 -1.96
N ARG A 140 -4.25 -16.02 -1.39
CA ARG A 140 -4.93 -17.11 -2.13
C ARG A 140 -6.21 -16.63 -2.81
N HIS A 141 -7.01 -15.81 -2.13
CA HIS A 141 -8.22 -15.26 -2.72
C HIS A 141 -7.92 -14.34 -3.92
N PHE A 142 -6.92 -13.46 -3.81
CA PHE A 142 -6.52 -12.60 -4.93
C PHE A 142 -5.91 -13.39 -6.09
N GLU A 143 -5.19 -14.48 -5.82
CA GLU A 143 -4.74 -15.42 -6.86
C GLU A 143 -5.93 -16.06 -7.58
N TYR A 144 -6.90 -16.58 -6.85
CA TYR A 144 -8.12 -17.14 -7.41
C TYR A 144 -8.89 -16.14 -8.28
N LEU A 145 -9.02 -14.89 -7.85
CA LEU A 145 -9.65 -13.85 -8.66
C LEU A 145 -8.83 -13.52 -9.91
N ALA A 146 -7.49 -13.55 -9.82
CA ALA A 146 -6.61 -13.27 -10.95
C ALA A 146 -6.69 -14.35 -12.04
N GLN A 147 -7.20 -15.54 -11.74
CA GLN A 147 -7.47 -16.58 -12.75
C GLN A 147 -8.72 -16.29 -13.58
N LYS A 148 -9.50 -15.25 -13.23
CA LYS A 148 -10.74 -14.86 -13.91
C LYS A 148 -10.57 -13.67 -14.85
N ILE A 149 -9.36 -13.11 -14.96
CA ILE A 149 -9.03 -11.94 -15.78
C ILE A 149 -8.15 -12.28 -16.96
#